data_AF-A0A9N9FZ63-F1
#
_entry.id   AF-A0A9N9FZ63-F1
#
_cell.length_a   1.000
_cell.length_b   1.000
_cell.length_c   1.000
_cell.angle_alpha   90.00
_cell.angle_beta   90.00
_cell.angle_gamma   90.00
#
_symmetry.space_group_name_H-M   'P 1'
#
loop_
_entity.id
_entity.type
_entity.pdbx_description
1 polymer ?
#
loop_
_entity_poly.entity_id
_entity_poly.type
_entity_poly.pdbx_seq_one_letter_code
_entity_poly.pdbx_strand_id
1 'polypeptide(L)'
;MFTSFPTTPQTSPSIVNSFVDDNVVASWPKANGNDLVKSPILQQNQKNLELFKRHYDNKSDSDTDSEKSSSGSTSPLPLDSTSHASDKNTNINNNDTTDTTKIASSVSPLKKHATIVNKGEFESERHFYPRVLNATIHPLVASFLQLGNERIIARYTHLNPQVKVQKLVECLSYQPKHFRWAGSDLFNVTTSSGQRQMIIVETNSCPSGQKSMPLLSETEEFGGYRVVLESAFQEVLEKADPSLGDLAVICDKNYMEASGYAAVLAEISKEKIWYAEYHINDDDPPVKWIDRVLHVRDVNGEWRSIRACFRYVTQKPWSRIPLNTRTFVMNQIISCLAGGRNKMLAARAYEFFNAELLDSGLAVRMPETINNVTKSEIPLWLHSMGSHAVIKVPYSNAGQGVYTITNPQELQYFLDQDHHYDKFLVQSLVGNASWSSMTRAGRFYHVGTIPNRRNHTYVTDLRMMVTANKNGFRPVCLYSRRARKPLLGNLQDDLSITSWEMLGTNLTIKKPDGEWSSEPERLLLMDRKDFNQLGLGVDDLIDAYVQTCLSVIAIDKMCARLMPEEGSFNFDLFRALNPDEALLNEILV
;
A
#
# COMPACT_ATOMS: atom_id res chain seq x y z
N MET A 1 9.68 35.02 -49.26
CA MET A 1 8.91 34.71 -50.48
C MET A 1 7.56 34.17 -50.05
N PHE A 2 6.49 34.86 -50.46
CA PHE A 2 5.06 34.45 -50.55
C PHE A 2 4.35 33.94 -49.27
N THR A 3 3.52 34.78 -48.59
CA THR A 3 2.04 35.04 -48.79
C THR A 3 1.16 33.91 -48.21
N SER A 4 0.42 34.12 -47.11
CA SER A 4 -0.95 34.69 -46.95
C SER A 4 -2.06 33.62 -46.78
N PHE A 5 -2.87 33.79 -45.73
CA PHE A 5 -4.17 33.20 -45.26
C PHE A 5 -5.23 32.81 -46.34
N PRO A 6 -6.46 32.24 -46.07
CA PRO A 6 -7.21 32.01 -44.79
C PRO A 6 -8.14 30.71 -44.69
N THR A 7 -8.78 30.54 -43.51
CA THR A 7 -10.16 30.04 -43.17
C THR A 7 -10.77 28.67 -43.62
N THR A 8 -11.32 27.98 -42.61
CA THR A 8 -12.40 26.94 -42.48
C THR A 8 -13.62 27.00 -43.42
N PRO A 9 -14.63 26.09 -43.35
CA PRO A 9 -14.71 24.64 -43.04
C PRO A 9 -15.54 23.85 -44.10
N GLN A 10 -15.51 22.51 -44.10
CA GLN A 10 -16.52 21.71 -44.83
C GLN A 10 -17.02 20.51 -44.02
N THR A 11 -18.34 20.35 -44.04
CA THR A 11 -19.16 19.35 -43.37
C THR A 11 -19.52 18.17 -44.29
N SER A 12 -19.78 17.02 -43.65
CA SER A 12 -20.66 15.87 -44.04
C SER A 12 -20.22 14.89 -45.14
N PRO A 13 -20.73 13.62 -45.20
CA PRO A 13 -21.54 12.83 -44.25
C PRO A 13 -21.06 11.37 -44.01
N SER A 14 -21.69 10.74 -43.00
CA SER A 14 -21.91 9.31 -42.71
C SER A 14 -21.41 8.22 -43.67
N ILE A 15 -20.73 7.20 -43.12
CA ILE A 15 -20.92 5.80 -43.54
C ILE A 15 -21.12 4.94 -42.29
N VAL A 16 -22.35 4.48 -42.15
CA VAL A 16 -22.77 3.33 -41.35
C VAL A 16 -22.12 2.09 -41.97
N ASN A 17 -21.41 1.29 -41.17
CA ASN A 17 -21.25 -0.13 -41.48
C ASN A 17 -21.40 -0.95 -40.20
N SER A 18 -22.58 -1.54 -40.11
CA SER A 18 -22.93 -2.71 -39.34
C SER A 18 -21.99 -3.88 -39.65
N PHE A 19 -21.36 -4.46 -38.64
CA PHE A 19 -21.12 -5.89 -38.58
C PHE A 19 -21.36 -6.34 -37.14
N VAL A 20 -22.58 -6.85 -36.93
CA VAL A 20 -22.90 -7.80 -35.89
C VAL A 20 -22.37 -9.13 -36.42
N ASP A 21 -21.41 -9.72 -35.72
CA ASP A 21 -21.19 -11.16 -35.77
C ASP A 21 -21.06 -11.66 -34.34
N ASP A 22 -22.11 -12.34 -33.93
CA ASP A 22 -22.18 -13.14 -32.71
C ASP A 22 -21.34 -14.41 -32.88
N ASN A 23 -20.83 -14.90 -31.75
CA ASN A 23 -20.24 -16.24 -31.52
C ASN A 23 -18.81 -16.49 -31.99
N VAL A 24 -17.85 -16.07 -31.17
CA VAL A 24 -16.66 -16.90 -30.86
C VAL A 24 -16.39 -16.86 -29.35
N VAL A 25 -17.04 -17.75 -28.60
CA VAL A 25 -16.61 -18.09 -27.24
C VAL A 25 -15.34 -18.91 -27.36
N ALA A 26 -14.18 -18.28 -27.16
CA ALA A 26 -12.93 -19.00 -27.00
C ALA A 26 -12.99 -19.78 -25.68
N SER A 27 -13.23 -21.08 -25.78
CA SER A 27 -13.14 -22.03 -24.67
C SER A 27 -11.72 -22.05 -24.12
N TRP A 28 -11.56 -21.67 -22.86
CA TRP A 28 -10.32 -21.82 -22.11
C TRP A 28 -10.05 -23.30 -21.82
N PRO A 29 -8.83 -23.82 -21.97
CA PRO A 29 -8.51 -25.16 -21.50
C PRO A 29 -8.56 -25.16 -19.97
N LYS A 30 -9.30 -26.12 -19.40
CA LYS A 30 -9.30 -26.42 -17.96
C LYS A 30 -7.87 -26.74 -17.54
N ALA A 31 -7.23 -25.85 -16.80
CA ALA A 31 -5.95 -26.12 -16.18
C ALA A 31 -6.17 -27.12 -15.03
N ASN A 32 -5.71 -28.36 -15.21
CA ASN A 32 -5.63 -29.34 -14.13
C ASN A 32 -4.46 -28.97 -13.20
N GLY A 33 -4.65 -29.08 -11.88
CA GLY A 33 -3.71 -28.66 -10.83
C GLY A 33 -2.32 -29.31 -10.86
N ASN A 34 -2.02 -30.21 -11.79
CA ASN A 34 -0.71 -30.85 -11.94
C ASN A 34 0.30 -30.06 -12.79
N ASP A 35 -0.12 -29.05 -13.57
CA ASP A 35 0.82 -28.27 -14.39
C ASP A 35 1.55 -27.16 -13.62
N LEU A 36 1.14 -26.87 -12.37
CA LEU A 36 1.84 -25.93 -11.48
C LEU A 36 3.13 -26.50 -10.86
N VAL A 37 3.37 -27.81 -10.95
CA VAL A 37 4.53 -28.51 -10.36
C VAL A 37 5.78 -28.46 -11.28
N LYS A 38 5.64 -27.92 -12.49
CA LYS A 38 6.73 -27.83 -13.49
C LYS A 38 7.34 -26.44 -13.62
N SER A 39 7.22 -25.58 -12.61
CA SER A 39 8.00 -24.34 -12.59
C SER A 39 9.49 -24.67 -12.41
N PRO A 40 10.36 -24.27 -13.36
CA PRO A 40 11.82 -24.46 -13.23
C PRO A 40 12.39 -23.84 -11.94
N ILE A 41 11.71 -22.81 -11.42
CA ILE A 41 12.05 -22.11 -10.19
C ILE A 41 11.80 -22.99 -8.95
N LEU A 42 10.67 -23.69 -8.91
CA LEU A 42 10.35 -24.61 -7.79
C LEU A 42 11.30 -25.80 -7.77
N GLN A 43 11.62 -26.37 -8.93
CA GLN A 43 12.55 -27.50 -9.06
C GLN A 43 13.98 -27.13 -8.64
N GLN A 44 14.46 -25.93 -9.03
CA GLN A 44 15.79 -25.47 -8.63
C GLN A 44 15.88 -25.13 -7.14
N ASN A 45 14.82 -24.55 -6.56
CA ASN A 45 14.78 -24.26 -5.12
C ASN A 45 14.76 -25.56 -4.29
N GLN A 46 14.05 -26.59 -4.75
CA GLN A 46 14.03 -27.91 -4.12
C GLN A 46 15.40 -28.61 -4.20
N LYS A 47 16.09 -28.48 -5.34
CA LYS A 47 17.46 -29.00 -5.54
C LYS A 47 18.50 -28.31 -4.63
N ASN A 48 18.36 -27.00 -4.42
CA ASN A 48 19.21 -26.25 -3.49
C ASN A 48 18.93 -26.64 -2.03
N LEU A 49 17.67 -26.92 -1.67
CA LEU A 49 17.29 -27.40 -0.35
C LEU A 49 17.88 -28.78 -0.03
N GLU A 50 17.90 -29.69 -1.02
CA GLU A 50 18.51 -31.02 -0.88
C GLU A 50 20.05 -30.97 -0.77
N LEU A 51 20.70 -30.11 -1.55
CA LEU A 51 22.15 -29.91 -1.49
C LEU A 51 22.59 -29.34 -0.13
N PHE A 52 21.78 -28.45 0.45
CA PHE A 52 22.08 -27.86 1.76
C PHE A 52 21.80 -28.81 2.92
N LYS A 53 20.70 -29.60 2.89
CA LYS A 53 20.46 -30.66 3.88
C LYS A 53 21.64 -31.62 3.96
N ARG A 54 22.17 -32.05 2.81
CA ARG A 54 23.41 -32.86 2.76
C ARG A 54 24.63 -32.16 3.35
N HIS A 55 24.73 -30.85 3.25
CA HIS A 55 25.88 -30.11 3.79
C HIS A 55 25.75 -29.84 5.29
N TYR A 56 24.51 -29.76 5.80
CA TYR A 56 24.21 -29.55 7.22
C TYR A 56 24.29 -30.86 8.01
N ASP A 57 23.76 -31.95 7.47
CA ASP A 57 23.85 -33.29 8.07
C ASP A 57 25.31 -33.79 8.12
N ASN A 58 26.14 -33.41 7.13
CA ASN A 58 27.58 -33.71 7.14
C ASN A 58 28.40 -32.83 8.10
N LYS A 59 27.81 -31.78 8.69
CA LYS A 59 28.45 -30.94 9.72
C LYS A 59 28.07 -31.35 11.15
N SER A 60 26.97 -32.08 11.34
CA SER A 60 26.59 -32.63 12.64
C SER A 60 27.38 -33.89 13.04
N ASP A 61 28.09 -34.52 12.10
CA ASP A 61 28.87 -35.74 12.35
C ASP A 61 30.37 -35.49 12.59
N SER A 62 30.83 -34.22 12.65
CA SER A 62 32.27 -33.91 12.83
C SER A 62 32.66 -33.24 14.15
N ASP A 63 31.70 -32.99 15.07
CA ASP A 63 31.99 -32.36 16.37
C ASP A 63 31.58 -33.27 17.54
N THR A 64 32.18 -34.46 17.62
CA THR A 64 32.27 -35.23 18.86
C THR A 64 33.70 -35.74 19.02
N ASP A 65 34.59 -34.89 19.53
CA ASP A 65 35.75 -35.30 20.33
C ASP A 65 36.53 -34.06 20.83
N SER A 66 36.19 -33.58 22.03
CA SER A 66 37.17 -33.12 23.03
C SER A 66 36.49 -32.55 24.27
N GLU A 67 36.06 -33.41 25.20
CA GLU A 67 35.93 -33.03 26.61
C GLU A 67 37.23 -33.39 27.35
N LYS A 68 37.86 -32.40 27.99
CA LYS A 68 38.47 -32.47 29.34
C LYS A 68 39.24 -31.17 29.63
N SER A 69 38.72 -30.34 30.53
CA SER A 69 39.30 -30.13 31.87
C SER A 69 38.83 -28.82 32.54
N SER A 70 38.23 -29.01 33.72
CA SER A 70 38.42 -28.27 34.99
C SER A 70 37.97 -26.81 35.17
N SER A 71 37.01 -26.66 36.11
CA SER A 71 36.94 -25.72 37.26
C SER A 71 37.11 -24.22 36.99
N GLY A 72 36.31 -23.28 37.51
CA GLY A 72 35.38 -23.26 38.63
C GLY A 72 35.33 -21.83 39.20
N SER A 73 34.20 -21.47 39.80
CA SER A 73 33.99 -20.39 40.79
C SER A 73 33.74 -18.92 40.34
N THR A 74 32.51 -18.49 40.71
CA THR A 74 32.13 -17.29 41.48
C THR A 74 32.08 -15.89 40.83
N SER A 75 30.84 -15.39 40.76
CA SER A 75 30.43 -13.98 40.75
C SER A 75 30.95 -13.21 41.97
N PRO A 76 31.07 -11.86 41.91
CA PRO A 76 30.03 -11.03 42.55
C PRO A 76 29.77 -9.64 41.92
N LEU A 77 28.60 -9.07 42.26
CA LEU A 77 28.23 -7.64 42.30
C LEU A 77 27.80 -7.32 43.74
N PRO A 78 27.52 -6.07 44.16
CA PRO A 78 28.06 -4.75 43.77
C PRO A 78 28.48 -3.91 45.01
N LEU A 79 29.06 -2.72 44.81
CA LEU A 79 29.23 -1.72 45.89
C LEU A 79 29.03 -0.29 45.39
N ASP A 80 28.15 0.42 46.11
CA ASP A 80 27.84 1.85 46.07
C ASP A 80 28.99 2.73 46.57
N SER A 81 29.06 3.97 46.06
CA SER A 81 29.40 5.15 46.88
C SER A 81 28.93 6.47 46.25
N THR A 82 27.98 7.11 46.92
CA THR A 82 27.82 8.55 47.25
C THR A 82 29.05 9.44 47.01
N SER A 83 29.04 10.76 46.81
CA SER A 83 28.06 11.87 46.76
C SER A 83 28.90 13.15 46.58
N HIS A 84 28.44 14.17 45.86
CA HIS A 84 28.69 15.57 46.26
C HIS A 84 27.72 16.54 45.58
N ALA A 85 27.05 17.31 46.43
CA ALA A 85 26.19 18.44 46.10
C ALA A 85 26.78 19.71 46.72
N SER A 86 26.65 20.84 46.02
CA SER A 86 26.59 22.22 46.54
C SER A 86 26.16 23.12 45.36
N ASP A 87 24.93 23.65 45.34
CA ASP A 87 24.54 24.99 45.84
C ASP A 87 25.27 26.13 45.09
N LYS A 88 24.70 27.25 44.62
CA LYS A 88 23.38 27.92 44.62
C LYS A 88 23.55 29.18 43.73
N ASN A 89 22.49 29.61 43.04
CA ASN A 89 21.93 30.99 43.03
C ASN A 89 21.32 31.44 41.68
N THR A 90 19.98 31.49 41.69
CA THR A 90 19.12 32.64 41.38
C THR A 90 19.51 33.60 40.25
N ASN A 91 18.66 33.67 39.21
CA ASN A 91 17.90 34.90 38.97
C ASN A 91 16.65 34.70 38.11
N ILE A 92 15.73 35.63 38.32
CA ILE A 92 14.29 35.63 38.10
C ILE A 92 13.89 36.36 36.79
N ASN A 93 12.70 36.02 36.27
CA ASN A 93 11.83 36.71 35.29
C ASN A 93 12.11 36.54 33.78
N ASN A 94 11.20 35.85 33.07
CA ASN A 94 10.04 36.52 32.45
C ASN A 94 9.01 35.53 31.88
N ASN A 95 7.74 35.92 32.02
CA ASN A 95 6.54 35.25 31.56
C ASN A 95 6.53 34.99 30.05
N ASP A 96 6.11 33.80 29.64
CA ASP A 96 5.19 33.66 28.52
C ASP A 96 4.38 32.36 28.68
N THR A 97 3.10 32.54 28.97
CA THR A 97 2.09 31.48 29.09
C THR A 97 1.84 30.85 27.73
N THR A 98 2.41 29.67 27.50
CA THR A 98 1.95 28.74 26.46
C THR A 98 1.05 27.71 27.11
N ASP A 99 -0.25 27.92 26.90
CA ASP A 99 -1.34 27.05 27.33
C ASP A 99 -1.24 25.73 26.55
N THR A 100 -0.42 24.82 27.08
CA THR A 100 -0.30 23.44 26.60
C THR A 100 -1.41 22.63 27.23
N THR A 101 -2.58 22.65 26.59
CA THR A 101 -3.65 21.69 26.87
C THR A 101 -3.10 20.29 26.61
N LYS A 102 -2.80 19.59 27.71
CA LYS A 102 -2.58 18.14 27.75
C LYS A 102 -3.82 17.46 27.16
N ILE A 103 -3.77 17.11 25.88
CA ILE A 103 -4.70 16.14 25.31
C ILE A 103 -4.24 14.78 25.83
N ALA A 104 -4.76 14.41 27.01
CA ALA A 104 -4.74 13.04 27.47
C ALA A 104 -5.52 12.19 26.46
N SER A 105 -4.85 11.21 25.88
CA SER A 105 -5.38 10.08 25.12
C SER A 105 -6.25 9.20 26.02
N SER A 106 -7.39 9.73 26.43
CA SER A 106 -8.53 8.86 26.76
C SER A 106 -8.95 8.18 25.47
N VAL A 107 -8.93 6.84 25.45
CA VAL A 107 -9.61 6.08 24.40
C VAL A 107 -11.05 6.53 24.45
N SER A 108 -11.48 7.27 23.42
CA SER A 108 -12.86 7.71 23.32
C SER A 108 -13.75 6.46 23.37
N PRO A 109 -14.83 6.44 24.17
CA PRO A 109 -15.71 5.29 24.20
C PRO A 109 -16.20 4.98 22.78
N LEU A 110 -16.13 3.71 22.40
CA LEU A 110 -16.54 3.24 21.07
C LEU A 110 -17.98 3.69 20.80
N LYS A 111 -18.21 4.33 19.65
CA LYS A 111 -19.54 4.80 19.28
C LYS A 111 -20.47 3.62 19.04
N LYS A 112 -21.59 3.59 19.75
CA LYS A 112 -22.58 2.52 19.69
C LYS A 112 -23.66 2.73 18.64
N HIS A 113 -23.66 3.85 17.93
CA HIS A 113 -24.58 4.09 16.82
C HIS A 113 -23.87 4.84 15.69
N ALA A 114 -24.43 4.71 14.49
CA ALA A 114 -24.06 5.50 13.34
C ALA A 114 -24.52 6.96 13.51
N THR A 115 -23.82 7.87 12.83
CA THR A 115 -24.18 9.28 12.72
C THR A 115 -24.66 9.57 11.31
N ILE A 116 -25.60 10.50 11.16
CA ILE A 116 -26.06 10.94 9.85
C ILE A 116 -25.15 12.08 9.37
N VAL A 117 -24.77 12.03 8.10
CA VAL A 117 -24.09 13.10 7.37
C VAL A 117 -25.00 13.57 6.24
N ASN A 118 -25.24 14.88 6.16
CA ASN A 118 -26.12 15.47 5.16
C ASN A 118 -25.34 16.31 4.14
N LYS A 119 -26.05 16.66 3.06
CA LYS A 119 -25.60 17.64 2.07
C LYS A 119 -25.21 18.97 2.75
N GLY A 120 -24.10 19.57 2.32
CA GLY A 120 -23.63 20.85 2.84
C GLY A 120 -22.88 20.79 4.18
N GLU A 121 -22.58 19.60 4.71
CA GLU A 121 -21.82 19.44 5.96
C GLU A 121 -20.29 19.27 5.74
N PHE A 122 -19.80 19.40 4.50
CA PHE A 122 -18.38 19.33 4.22
C PHE A 122 -17.65 20.58 4.71
N GLU A 123 -16.69 20.42 5.60
CA GLU A 123 -15.81 21.48 6.08
C GLU A 123 -14.35 21.08 5.85
N SER A 124 -13.63 21.86 5.03
CA SER A 124 -12.27 21.52 4.57
C SER A 124 -11.30 21.26 5.74
N GLU A 125 -11.38 22.06 6.79
CA GLU A 125 -10.59 21.96 8.03
C GLU A 125 -10.79 20.66 8.80
N ARG A 126 -11.92 19.96 8.61
CA ARG A 126 -12.18 18.65 9.22
C ARG A 126 -11.56 17.49 8.45
N HIS A 127 -11.22 17.71 7.18
CA HIS A 127 -10.91 16.64 6.23
C HIS A 127 -9.53 16.75 5.59
N PHE A 128 -8.83 17.87 5.77
CA PHE A 128 -7.46 18.09 5.32
C PHE A 128 -6.54 18.47 6.47
N TYR A 129 -5.26 18.15 6.36
CA TYR A 129 -4.28 18.69 7.30
C TYR A 129 -4.19 20.22 7.15
N PRO A 130 -4.00 20.97 8.25
CA PRO A 130 -3.83 22.43 8.17
C PRO A 130 -2.70 22.85 7.21
N ARG A 131 -1.60 22.09 7.14
CA ARG A 131 -0.52 22.33 6.16
C ARG A 131 -0.98 22.21 4.71
N VAL A 132 -1.94 21.35 4.42
CA VAL A 132 -2.48 21.11 3.07
C VAL A 132 -3.36 22.27 2.62
N LEU A 133 -4.21 22.79 3.51
CA LEU A 133 -5.07 23.94 3.22
C LEU A 133 -4.27 25.22 2.94
N ASN A 134 -3.05 25.31 3.48
CA ASN A 134 -2.14 26.43 3.28
C ASN A 134 -1.09 26.15 2.19
N ALA A 135 -1.16 25.01 1.50
CA ALA A 135 -0.16 24.61 0.51
C ALA A 135 -0.61 24.96 -0.91
N THR A 136 0.30 25.55 -1.68
CA THR A 136 0.12 25.72 -3.13
C THR A 136 0.72 24.52 -3.87
N ILE A 137 -0.10 23.85 -4.68
CA ILE A 137 0.33 22.72 -5.52
C ILE A 137 1.56 23.08 -6.38
N HIS A 138 2.49 22.13 -6.51
CA HIS A 138 3.64 22.29 -7.40
C HIS A 138 3.18 22.27 -8.87
N PRO A 139 3.60 23.23 -9.73
CA PRO A 139 3.13 23.33 -11.12
C PRO A 139 3.34 22.06 -11.96
N LEU A 140 4.47 21.37 -11.77
CA LEU A 140 4.75 20.10 -12.45
C LEU A 140 3.73 19.01 -12.06
N VAL A 141 3.38 18.92 -10.78
CA VAL A 141 2.43 17.91 -10.29
C VAL A 141 1.02 18.23 -10.78
N ALA A 142 0.62 19.50 -10.75
CA ALA A 142 -0.66 19.95 -11.30
C ALA A 142 -0.76 19.61 -12.80
N SER A 143 0.29 19.90 -13.57
CA SER A 143 0.38 19.56 -15.00
C SER A 143 0.30 18.05 -15.24
N PHE A 144 1.00 17.24 -14.44
CA PHE A 144 0.95 15.78 -14.52
C PHE A 144 -0.48 15.24 -14.29
N LEU A 145 -1.18 15.73 -13.27
CA LEU A 145 -2.54 15.29 -12.95
C LEU A 145 -3.56 15.64 -14.06
N GLN A 146 -3.27 16.66 -14.86
CA GLN A 146 -4.08 17.09 -16.00
C GLN A 146 -3.56 16.55 -17.34
N LEU A 147 -2.50 15.73 -17.34
CA LEU A 147 -1.81 15.32 -18.57
C LEU A 147 -2.71 14.42 -19.44
N GLY A 148 -3.45 13.50 -18.83
CA GLY A 148 -4.33 12.55 -19.51
C GLY A 148 -3.58 11.38 -20.17
N ASN A 149 -4.28 10.24 -20.32
CA ASN A 149 -3.65 8.98 -20.74
C ASN A 149 -3.01 9.06 -22.13
N GLU A 150 -3.57 9.80 -23.08
CA GLU A 150 -3.00 9.94 -24.44
C GLU A 150 -1.57 10.50 -24.41
N ARG A 151 -1.36 11.62 -23.70
CA ARG A 151 -0.05 12.25 -23.58
C ARG A 151 0.92 11.42 -22.72
N ILE A 152 0.40 10.76 -21.67
CA ILE A 152 1.16 9.82 -20.84
C ILE A 152 1.70 8.68 -21.70
N ILE A 153 0.87 8.06 -22.54
CA ILE A 153 1.25 6.96 -23.44
C ILE A 153 2.33 7.44 -24.39
N ALA A 154 2.10 8.55 -25.10
CA ALA A 154 3.06 9.09 -26.06
C ALA A 154 4.43 9.35 -25.42
N ARG A 155 4.47 9.94 -24.22
CA ARG A 155 5.72 10.22 -23.50
C ARG A 155 6.39 8.94 -23.01
N TYR A 156 5.63 8.02 -22.41
CA TYR A 156 6.17 6.77 -21.86
C TYR A 156 6.80 5.90 -22.93
N THR A 157 6.13 5.71 -24.08
CA THR A 157 6.62 4.87 -25.18
C THR A 157 7.79 5.50 -25.91
N HIS A 158 7.90 6.83 -25.92
CA HIS A 158 9.09 7.52 -26.46
C HIS A 158 10.34 7.24 -25.62
N LEU A 159 10.21 7.23 -24.29
CA LEU A 159 11.31 6.91 -23.38
C LEU A 159 11.58 5.41 -23.26
N ASN A 160 10.63 4.58 -23.68
CA ASN A 160 10.68 3.12 -23.61
C ASN A 160 10.31 2.52 -24.98
N PRO A 161 11.19 2.63 -26.00
CA PRO A 161 10.88 2.23 -27.37
C PRO A 161 10.57 0.72 -27.54
N GLN A 162 10.94 -0.10 -26.56
CA GLN A 162 10.59 -1.52 -26.49
C GLN A 162 9.12 -1.78 -26.12
N VAL A 163 8.40 -0.78 -25.60
CA VAL A 163 7.01 -0.93 -25.15
C VAL A 163 6.06 -0.92 -26.35
N LYS A 164 5.21 -1.95 -26.46
CA LYS A 164 4.13 -2.00 -27.43
C LYS A 164 3.03 -1.01 -27.04
N VAL A 165 2.92 0.08 -27.81
CA VAL A 165 1.97 1.19 -27.58
C VAL A 165 0.55 0.69 -27.33
N GLN A 166 0.05 -0.22 -28.16
CA GLN A 166 -1.30 -0.76 -28.10
C GLN A 166 -1.55 -1.51 -26.78
N LYS A 167 -0.53 -2.19 -26.24
CA LYS A 167 -0.67 -2.88 -24.95
C LYS A 167 -0.74 -1.89 -23.79
N LEU A 168 0.01 -0.78 -23.87
CA LEU A 168 -0.10 0.28 -22.86
C LEU A 168 -1.45 0.98 -22.92
N VAL A 169 -1.99 1.23 -24.13
CA VAL A 169 -3.37 1.74 -24.32
C VAL A 169 -4.36 0.81 -23.63
N GLU A 170 -4.31 -0.50 -23.91
CA GLU A 170 -5.17 -1.50 -23.28
C GLU A 170 -5.07 -1.46 -21.74
N CYS A 171 -3.86 -1.36 -21.20
CA CYS A 171 -3.65 -1.30 -19.75
C CYS A 171 -4.24 -0.03 -19.13
N LEU A 172 -4.01 1.15 -19.72
CA LEU A 172 -4.55 2.40 -19.17
C LEU A 172 -6.06 2.56 -19.39
N SER A 173 -6.63 1.87 -20.38
CA SER A 173 -8.07 1.81 -20.63
C SER A 173 -8.78 0.69 -19.85
N TYR A 174 -8.05 -0.15 -19.12
CA TYR A 174 -8.63 -1.27 -18.36
C TYR A 174 -9.64 -0.77 -17.31
N GLN A 175 -10.72 -1.53 -17.14
CA GLN A 175 -11.82 -1.22 -16.23
C GLN A 175 -11.90 -2.29 -15.14
N PRO A 176 -11.33 -2.04 -13.94
CA PRO A 176 -11.33 -3.01 -12.86
C PRO A 176 -12.75 -3.39 -12.41
N LYS A 177 -13.01 -4.69 -12.26
CA LYS A 177 -14.29 -5.18 -11.74
C LYS A 177 -14.35 -5.06 -10.22
N HIS A 178 -13.27 -5.46 -9.54
CA HIS A 178 -13.20 -5.61 -8.09
C HIS A 178 -12.37 -4.53 -7.41
N PHE A 179 -11.38 -3.97 -8.11
CA PHE A 179 -10.36 -3.09 -7.53
C PHE A 179 -10.29 -1.71 -8.21
N ARG A 180 -11.33 -0.89 -8.00
CA ARG A 180 -11.54 0.38 -8.74
C ARG A 180 -10.77 1.58 -8.20
N TRP A 181 -10.48 1.59 -6.90
CA TRP A 181 -9.71 2.66 -6.25
C TRP A 181 -8.53 2.07 -5.49
N ALA A 182 -7.31 2.47 -5.84
CA ALA A 182 -6.11 1.88 -5.30
C ALA A 182 -5.04 2.92 -5.00
N GLY A 183 -4.11 2.56 -4.13
CA GLY A 183 -2.89 3.33 -3.94
C GLY A 183 -1.68 2.41 -3.83
N SER A 184 -0.64 2.67 -4.61
CA SER A 184 0.61 1.93 -4.51
C SER A 184 1.69 2.77 -3.87
N ASP A 185 2.51 2.13 -3.03
CA ASP A 185 3.76 2.69 -2.52
C ASP A 185 4.88 2.30 -3.45
N LEU A 186 5.63 3.30 -3.89
CA LEU A 186 6.72 3.12 -4.84
C LEU A 186 8.03 3.67 -4.28
N PHE A 187 9.12 3.05 -4.70
CA PHE A 187 10.46 3.60 -4.56
C PHE A 187 10.97 4.06 -5.92
N ASN A 188 11.60 5.24 -5.95
CA ASN A 188 12.49 5.62 -7.03
C ASN A 188 13.86 5.01 -6.74
N VAL A 189 14.29 4.10 -7.61
CA VAL A 189 15.52 3.32 -7.43
C VAL A 189 16.44 3.48 -8.63
N THR A 190 17.72 3.23 -8.41
CA THR A 190 18.69 2.96 -9.48
C THR A 190 19.04 1.49 -9.52
N THR A 191 19.24 0.97 -10.73
CA THR A 191 19.83 -0.35 -10.95
C THR A 191 21.36 -0.29 -10.84
N SER A 192 22.00 -1.46 -10.82
CA SER A 192 23.46 -1.59 -10.97
C SER A 192 24.01 -1.00 -12.27
N SER A 193 23.19 -0.83 -13.32
CA SER A 193 23.56 -0.16 -14.57
C SER A 193 23.32 1.36 -14.55
N GLY A 194 22.85 1.92 -13.44
CA GLY A 194 22.55 3.35 -13.29
C GLY A 194 21.19 3.79 -13.85
N GLN A 195 20.32 2.85 -14.23
CA GLN A 195 18.98 3.17 -14.72
C GLN A 195 18.06 3.54 -13.56
N ARG A 196 17.49 4.75 -13.61
CA ARG A 196 16.44 5.19 -12.66
C ARG A 196 15.08 4.63 -13.07
N GLN A 197 14.29 4.20 -12.09
CA GLN A 197 12.94 3.69 -12.33
C GLN A 197 12.10 3.61 -11.05
N MET A 198 10.78 3.57 -11.23
CA MET A 198 9.81 3.34 -10.17
C MET A 198 9.52 1.84 -10.00
N ILE A 199 9.60 1.34 -8.77
CA ILE A 199 9.23 -0.04 -8.41
C ILE A 199 8.14 -0.06 -7.34
N ILE A 200 7.26 -1.06 -7.41
CA ILE A 200 6.16 -1.28 -6.46
C ILE A 200 6.70 -1.95 -5.20
N VAL A 201 6.40 -1.36 -4.05
CA VAL A 201 6.69 -1.91 -2.71
C VAL A 201 5.48 -2.63 -2.14
N GLU A 202 4.31 -2.00 -2.26
CA GLU A 202 3.00 -2.57 -1.94
C GLU A 202 1.87 -1.83 -2.66
N THR A 203 0.72 -2.50 -2.83
CA THR A 203 -0.52 -1.90 -3.35
C THR A 203 -1.62 -2.04 -2.29
N ASN A 204 -2.40 -0.98 -2.10
CA ASN A 204 -3.39 -0.83 -1.03
C ASN A 204 -4.81 -0.70 -1.58
N SER A 205 -5.74 -1.53 -1.09
CA SER A 205 -7.15 -1.55 -1.54
C SER A 205 -8.09 -0.55 -0.87
N CYS A 206 -7.56 0.23 0.06
CA CYS A 206 -8.24 1.31 0.76
C CYS A 206 -7.13 2.25 1.24
N PRO A 207 -6.52 3.01 0.30
CA PRO A 207 -5.40 3.89 0.59
C PRO A 207 -5.87 5.14 1.35
N SER A 208 -4.92 5.78 2.02
CA SER A 208 -5.08 7.08 2.66
C SER A 208 -4.19 8.09 1.95
N GLY A 209 -4.65 9.33 1.81
CA GLY A 209 -3.85 10.48 1.43
C GLY A 209 -4.61 11.69 0.89
N GLN A 210 -5.94 11.66 0.75
CA GLN A 210 -6.67 12.85 0.29
C GLN A 210 -6.44 14.04 1.22
N LYS A 211 -6.46 13.77 2.53
CA LYS A 211 -6.08 14.72 3.58
C LYS A 211 -4.66 15.28 3.49
N SER A 212 -3.80 14.71 2.63
CA SER A 212 -2.37 15.03 2.41
C SER A 212 -2.09 15.64 1.04
N MET A 213 -3.11 15.83 0.20
CA MET A 213 -2.96 16.34 -1.17
C MET A 213 -3.39 17.80 -1.26
N PRO A 214 -2.50 18.74 -1.62
CA PRO A 214 -2.90 20.12 -1.92
C PRO A 214 -3.97 20.16 -3.02
N LEU A 215 -4.92 21.09 -2.89
CA LEU A 215 -5.96 21.29 -3.91
C LEU A 215 -5.32 21.75 -5.22
N LEU A 216 -5.87 21.27 -6.35
CA LEU A 216 -5.47 21.74 -7.68
C LEU A 216 -5.97 23.15 -7.96
N SER A 217 -7.15 23.47 -7.42
CA SER A 217 -7.78 24.79 -7.45
C SER A 217 -8.47 25.03 -6.12
N GLU A 218 -8.41 26.26 -5.60
CA GLU A 218 -9.12 26.67 -4.38
C GLU A 218 -10.65 26.58 -4.52
N THR A 219 -11.16 26.62 -5.75
CA THR A 219 -12.59 26.43 -6.05
C THR A 219 -13.04 24.98 -6.00
N GLU A 220 -12.12 24.02 -5.95
CA GLU A 220 -12.40 22.59 -5.87
C GLU A 220 -12.23 22.08 -4.43
N GLU A 221 -13.06 22.59 -3.50
CA GLU A 221 -12.93 22.34 -2.05
C GLU A 221 -12.94 20.85 -1.66
N PHE A 222 -13.63 19.99 -2.43
CA PHE A 222 -13.67 18.54 -2.18
C PHE A 222 -12.40 17.81 -2.61
N GLY A 223 -11.56 18.44 -3.43
CA GLY A 223 -10.33 17.87 -3.97
C GLY A 223 -10.51 16.43 -4.48
N GLY A 224 -9.57 15.56 -4.12
CA GLY A 224 -9.57 14.17 -4.57
C GLY A 224 -10.67 13.29 -3.95
N TYR A 225 -11.38 13.72 -2.89
CA TYR A 225 -12.54 12.97 -2.37
C TYR A 225 -13.62 12.83 -3.45
N ARG A 226 -13.96 13.94 -4.11
CA ARG A 226 -14.93 13.97 -5.22
C ARG A 226 -14.46 13.12 -6.39
N VAL A 227 -13.18 13.25 -6.74
CA VAL A 227 -12.55 12.52 -7.84
C VAL A 227 -12.68 11.00 -7.68
N VAL A 228 -12.42 10.47 -6.47
CA VAL A 228 -12.60 9.04 -6.17
C VAL A 228 -14.06 8.64 -6.31
N LEU A 229 -14.97 9.37 -5.66
CA LEU A 229 -16.39 8.98 -5.60
C LEU A 229 -17.06 9.02 -6.97
N GLU A 230 -16.86 10.08 -7.75
CA GLU A 230 -17.43 10.21 -9.10
C GLU A 230 -16.88 9.17 -10.08
N SER A 231 -15.62 8.74 -9.90
CA SER A 231 -15.03 7.72 -10.79
C SER A 231 -15.31 6.29 -10.37
N ALA A 232 -14.99 5.93 -9.13
CA ALA A 232 -15.03 4.53 -8.71
C ALA A 232 -16.41 4.12 -8.19
N PHE A 233 -17.18 5.06 -7.61
CA PHE A 233 -18.38 4.75 -6.83
C PHE A 233 -19.68 5.20 -7.48
N GLN A 234 -19.69 6.25 -8.31
CA GLN A 234 -20.96 6.76 -8.88
C GLN A 234 -21.67 5.74 -9.77
N GLU A 235 -20.96 5.11 -10.71
CA GLU A 235 -21.55 4.07 -11.58
C GLU A 235 -22.06 2.86 -10.78
N VAL A 236 -21.45 2.61 -9.62
CA VAL A 236 -21.92 1.58 -8.70
C VAL A 236 -23.24 1.96 -8.07
N LEU A 237 -23.37 3.20 -7.60
CA LEU A 237 -24.59 3.70 -6.96
C LEU A 237 -25.80 3.57 -7.90
N GLU A 238 -25.58 3.83 -9.20
CA GLU A 238 -26.60 3.67 -10.25
C GLU A 238 -27.05 2.22 -10.44
N LYS A 239 -26.18 1.25 -10.14
CA LYS A 239 -26.43 -0.20 -10.29
C LYS A 239 -26.90 -0.87 -9.00
N ALA A 240 -26.74 -0.22 -7.84
CA ALA A 240 -27.12 -0.79 -6.55
C ALA A 240 -28.66 -0.87 -6.43
N ASP A 241 -29.16 -2.01 -5.94
CA ASP A 241 -30.59 -2.23 -5.75
C ASP A 241 -31.18 -1.25 -4.72
N PRO A 242 -32.03 -0.29 -5.12
CA PRO A 242 -32.59 0.71 -4.21
C PRO A 242 -33.43 0.10 -3.08
N SER A 243 -34.00 -1.09 -3.29
CA SER A 243 -34.82 -1.76 -2.28
C SER A 243 -34.01 -2.27 -1.08
N LEU A 244 -32.68 -2.32 -1.20
CA LEU A 244 -31.79 -2.73 -0.11
C LEU A 244 -31.51 -1.63 0.92
N GLY A 245 -31.96 -0.39 0.68
CA GLY A 245 -31.99 0.68 1.68
C GLY A 245 -31.03 1.83 1.41
N ASP A 246 -30.44 2.39 2.46
CA ASP A 246 -29.71 3.66 2.45
C ASP A 246 -28.24 3.51 1.98
N LEU A 247 -27.48 4.60 2.02
CA LEU A 247 -26.03 4.64 1.76
C LEU A 247 -25.24 4.75 3.06
N ALA A 248 -24.03 4.17 3.08
CA ALA A 248 -23.15 4.28 4.24
C ALA A 248 -21.67 4.48 3.91
N VAL A 249 -20.95 5.07 4.86
CA VAL A 249 -19.50 4.99 4.99
C VAL A 249 -19.19 4.27 6.30
N ILE A 250 -18.42 3.19 6.23
CA ILE A 250 -17.94 2.47 7.42
C ILE A 250 -16.42 2.61 7.56
N CYS A 251 -15.92 2.76 8.78
CA CYS A 251 -14.47 2.88 9.00
C CYS A 251 -14.01 2.26 10.32
N ASP A 252 -12.76 1.82 10.38
CA ASP A 252 -12.14 1.34 11.63
C ASP A 252 -11.13 2.34 12.22
N LYS A 253 -10.74 3.36 11.46
CA LYS A 253 -9.84 4.43 11.89
C LYS A 253 -9.89 5.62 10.93
N ASN A 254 -9.09 6.64 11.22
CA ASN A 254 -8.84 7.79 10.35
C ASN A 254 -10.13 8.59 10.05
N TYR A 255 -10.80 9.05 11.11
CA TYR A 255 -12.02 9.85 11.03
C TYR A 255 -11.91 11.00 10.03
N MET A 256 -10.82 11.78 10.05
CA MET A 256 -10.57 12.91 9.14
C MET A 256 -10.83 12.55 7.67
N GLU A 257 -10.33 11.39 7.23
CA GLU A 257 -10.45 10.98 5.84
C GLU A 257 -11.77 10.25 5.55
N ALA A 258 -12.19 9.35 6.43
CA ALA A 258 -13.44 8.61 6.24
C ALA A 258 -14.68 9.55 6.26
N SER A 259 -14.68 10.54 7.16
CA SER A 259 -15.76 11.54 7.22
C SER A 259 -15.79 12.46 6.00
N GLY A 260 -14.63 12.77 5.41
CA GLY A 260 -14.55 13.53 4.15
C GLY A 260 -15.23 12.80 3.00
N TYR A 261 -15.03 11.47 2.89
CA TYR A 261 -15.77 10.65 1.94
C TYR A 261 -17.28 10.62 2.22
N ALA A 262 -17.71 10.59 3.49
CA ALA A 262 -19.14 10.61 3.84
C ALA A 262 -19.81 11.94 3.45
N ALA A 263 -19.16 13.07 3.76
CA ALA A 263 -19.67 14.40 3.45
C ALA A 263 -19.74 14.66 1.94
N VAL A 264 -18.69 14.30 1.18
CA VAL A 264 -18.73 14.44 -0.29
C VAL A 264 -19.70 13.46 -0.92
N LEU A 265 -19.85 12.25 -0.37
CA LEU A 265 -20.84 11.29 -0.85
C LEU A 265 -22.27 11.85 -0.68
N ALA A 266 -22.57 12.49 0.45
CA ALA A 266 -23.86 13.16 0.67
C ALA A 266 -24.12 14.27 -0.34
N GLU A 267 -23.08 15.04 -0.71
CA GLU A 267 -23.18 16.11 -1.69
C GLU A 267 -23.50 15.59 -3.10
N ILE A 268 -22.79 14.55 -3.56
CA ILE A 268 -22.96 14.02 -4.93
C ILE A 268 -24.21 13.15 -5.08
N SER A 269 -24.57 12.37 -4.05
CA SER A 269 -25.76 11.49 -4.08
C SER A 269 -27.04 12.27 -3.81
N LYS A 270 -26.93 13.41 -3.11
CA LYS A 270 -28.07 14.19 -2.58
C LYS A 270 -28.94 13.37 -1.61
N GLU A 271 -28.34 12.38 -0.96
CA GLU A 271 -28.97 11.53 0.05
C GLU A 271 -28.27 11.68 1.39
N LYS A 272 -28.99 11.39 2.48
CA LYS A 272 -28.37 11.22 3.79
C LYS A 272 -27.40 10.02 3.76
N ILE A 273 -26.27 10.14 4.44
CA ILE A 273 -25.27 9.08 4.51
C ILE A 273 -25.12 8.62 5.96
N TRP A 274 -25.16 7.32 6.20
CA TRP A 274 -24.83 6.75 7.49
C TRP A 274 -23.33 6.60 7.65
N TYR A 275 -22.75 7.27 8.64
CA TYR A 275 -21.35 7.10 9.02
C TYR A 275 -21.26 6.22 10.27
N ALA A 276 -20.61 5.06 10.16
CA ALA A 276 -20.51 4.11 11.26
C ALA A 276 -19.07 3.63 11.49
N GLU A 277 -18.67 3.56 12.75
CA GLU A 277 -17.41 2.94 13.13
C GLU A 277 -17.56 1.42 13.19
N TYR A 278 -16.59 0.68 12.65
CA TYR A 278 -16.56 -0.76 12.66
C TYR A 278 -15.15 -1.21 13.02
N HIS A 279 -14.90 -1.48 14.30
CA HIS A 279 -13.61 -1.89 14.86
C HIS A 279 -13.50 -3.41 14.98
N ILE A 280 -12.28 -3.96 15.04
CA ILE A 280 -12.06 -5.41 15.06
C ILE A 280 -12.42 -6.06 16.40
N ASN A 281 -12.22 -5.35 17.52
CA ASN A 281 -12.45 -5.84 18.87
C ASN A 281 -13.69 -5.18 19.51
N ASP A 282 -14.67 -4.76 18.71
CA ASP A 282 -15.94 -4.23 19.23
C ASP A 282 -16.95 -5.37 19.27
N ASP A 283 -17.32 -5.80 20.49
CA ASP A 283 -18.28 -6.88 20.72
C ASP A 283 -19.72 -6.46 20.42
N ASP A 284 -20.01 -5.16 20.38
CA ASP A 284 -21.32 -4.60 20.02
C ASP A 284 -21.16 -3.42 19.06
N PRO A 285 -20.72 -3.68 17.82
CA PRO A 285 -20.50 -2.64 16.83
C PRO A 285 -21.85 -2.12 16.29
N PRO A 286 -21.94 -0.84 15.87
CA PRO A 286 -23.13 -0.29 15.22
C PRO A 286 -23.33 -0.81 13.79
N VAL A 287 -22.72 -1.94 13.44
CA VAL A 287 -22.67 -2.52 12.10
C VAL A 287 -22.86 -4.02 12.19
N LYS A 288 -23.77 -4.59 11.39
CA LYS A 288 -23.94 -6.04 11.27
C LYS A 288 -24.32 -6.45 9.85
N TRP A 289 -24.21 -7.75 9.57
CA TRP A 289 -24.62 -8.35 8.31
C TRP A 289 -25.80 -9.29 8.54
N ILE A 290 -26.87 -9.14 7.77
CA ILE A 290 -28.03 -10.05 7.74
C ILE A 290 -28.30 -10.39 6.28
N ASP A 291 -28.33 -11.68 5.93
CA ASP A 291 -28.59 -12.16 4.57
C ASP A 291 -27.74 -11.45 3.49
N ARG A 292 -26.45 -11.25 3.80
CA ARG A 292 -25.46 -10.54 2.97
C ARG A 292 -25.76 -9.04 2.75
N VAL A 293 -26.68 -8.46 3.51
CA VAL A 293 -26.99 -7.02 3.50
C VAL A 293 -26.43 -6.37 4.76
N LEU A 294 -25.68 -5.29 4.56
CA LEU A 294 -25.14 -4.44 5.62
C LEU A 294 -26.27 -3.70 6.33
N HIS A 295 -26.25 -3.71 7.65
CA HIS A 295 -27.13 -2.92 8.49
C HIS A 295 -26.34 -2.05 9.45
N VAL A 296 -26.80 -0.82 9.66
CA VAL A 296 -26.23 0.13 10.63
C VAL A 296 -27.24 0.46 11.71
N ARG A 297 -26.79 0.58 12.96
CA ARG A 297 -27.63 0.92 14.12
C ARG A 297 -27.69 2.44 14.27
N ASP A 298 -28.89 3.01 14.28
CA ASP A 298 -29.07 4.43 14.52
C ASP A 298 -29.12 4.78 16.03
N VAL A 299 -29.27 6.07 16.34
CA VAL A 299 -29.29 6.58 17.72
C VAL A 299 -30.44 6.05 18.56
N ASN A 300 -31.53 5.60 17.93
CA ASN A 300 -32.69 5.00 18.60
C ASN A 300 -32.53 3.48 18.76
N GLY A 301 -31.42 2.90 18.31
CA GLY A 301 -31.18 1.47 18.32
C GLY A 301 -31.83 0.71 17.16
N GLU A 302 -32.42 1.41 16.19
CA GLU A 302 -33.03 0.78 15.02
C GLU A 302 -31.97 0.43 13.97
N TRP A 303 -32.14 -0.74 13.33
CA TRP A 303 -31.24 -1.21 12.29
C TRP A 303 -31.73 -0.78 10.91
N ARG A 304 -30.88 -0.08 10.17
CA ARG A 304 -31.15 0.42 8.81
C ARG A 304 -30.37 -0.38 7.80
N SER A 305 -31.04 -0.90 6.76
CA SER A 305 -30.38 -1.65 5.69
C SER A 305 -29.66 -0.70 4.73
N ILE A 306 -28.55 -1.15 4.17
CA ILE A 306 -27.67 -0.35 3.30
C ILE A 306 -27.53 -1.03 1.94
N ARG A 307 -27.82 -0.31 0.86
CA ARG A 307 -27.68 -0.82 -0.51
C ARG A 307 -26.26 -0.69 -1.06
N ALA A 308 -25.54 0.37 -0.67
CA ALA A 308 -24.17 0.61 -1.10
C ALA A 308 -23.35 1.28 -0.01
N CYS A 309 -22.10 0.85 0.11
CA CYS A 309 -21.20 1.24 1.18
C CYS A 309 -19.82 1.61 0.63
N PHE A 310 -19.37 2.82 0.94
CA PHE A 310 -17.98 3.21 0.80
C PHE A 310 -17.20 2.70 2.01
N ARG A 311 -16.34 1.71 1.82
CA ARG A 311 -15.64 1.05 2.92
C ARG A 311 -14.28 1.70 3.16
N TYR A 312 -14.10 2.24 4.36
CA TYR A 312 -12.83 2.68 4.92
C TYR A 312 -12.37 1.82 6.11
N VAL A 313 -12.68 0.52 6.06
CA VAL A 313 -12.23 -0.48 7.04
C VAL A 313 -10.92 -1.08 6.56
N THR A 314 -9.86 -0.89 7.34
CA THR A 314 -8.47 -1.11 6.92
C THR A 314 -7.78 -2.30 7.58
N GLN A 315 -8.15 -2.66 8.80
CA GLN A 315 -7.53 -3.73 9.58
C GLN A 315 -8.35 -5.01 9.47
N LYS A 316 -7.73 -6.04 8.87
CA LYS A 316 -8.30 -7.37 8.63
C LYS A 316 -9.78 -7.34 8.20
N PRO A 317 -10.16 -6.56 7.16
CA PRO A 317 -11.58 -6.37 6.81
C PRO A 317 -12.30 -7.68 6.46
N TRP A 318 -11.57 -8.70 6.00
CA TRP A 318 -12.08 -10.06 5.73
C TRP A 318 -12.62 -10.80 6.95
N SER A 319 -12.26 -10.38 8.16
CA SER A 319 -12.77 -10.97 9.42
C SER A 319 -14.19 -10.54 9.77
N ARG A 320 -14.71 -9.52 9.10
CA ARG A 320 -15.94 -8.83 9.51
C ARG A 320 -16.86 -8.46 8.36
N ILE A 321 -16.33 -8.40 7.14
CA ILE A 321 -17.11 -8.12 5.93
C ILE A 321 -17.09 -9.39 5.08
N PRO A 322 -18.26 -9.98 4.77
CA PRO A 322 -18.34 -11.19 3.96
C PRO A 322 -17.71 -10.99 2.57
N LEU A 323 -17.20 -12.07 1.98
CA LEU A 323 -16.68 -12.03 0.61
C LEU A 323 -17.79 -11.80 -0.41
N ASN A 324 -18.99 -12.30 -0.12
CA ASN A 324 -20.16 -12.19 -0.98
C ASN A 324 -21.22 -11.33 -0.30
N THR A 325 -21.49 -10.15 -0.86
CA THR A 325 -22.42 -9.17 -0.30
C THR A 325 -23.50 -8.80 -1.33
N ARG A 326 -24.74 -8.62 -0.87
CA ARG A 326 -25.81 -8.00 -1.67
C ARG A 326 -25.70 -6.47 -1.62
N THR A 327 -25.32 -5.92 -0.47
CA THR A 327 -24.85 -4.53 -0.39
C THR A 327 -23.62 -4.39 -1.26
N PHE A 328 -23.56 -3.39 -2.12
CA PHE A 328 -22.33 -3.11 -2.83
C PHE A 328 -21.28 -2.51 -1.87
N VAL A 329 -20.10 -3.12 -1.77
CA VAL A 329 -19.00 -2.62 -0.94
C VAL A 329 -17.83 -2.20 -1.83
N MET A 330 -17.39 -0.94 -1.75
CA MET A 330 -16.23 -0.47 -2.50
C MET A 330 -14.98 -0.29 -1.63
N ASN A 331 -13.82 -0.86 -2.00
CA ASN A 331 -13.66 -2.00 -2.92
C ASN A 331 -14.18 -3.29 -2.26
N GLN A 332 -14.47 -4.30 -3.09
CA GLN A 332 -14.87 -5.62 -2.61
C GLN A 332 -13.74 -6.25 -1.77
N ILE A 333 -14.11 -7.08 -0.79
CA ILE A 333 -13.13 -7.69 0.15
C ILE A 333 -12.13 -8.59 -0.56
N ILE A 334 -12.50 -9.20 -1.67
CA ILE A 334 -11.57 -9.97 -2.49
C ILE A 334 -10.34 -9.16 -2.90
N SER A 335 -10.48 -7.86 -3.17
CA SER A 335 -9.34 -7.02 -3.56
C SER A 335 -8.29 -6.93 -2.45
N CYS A 336 -8.71 -7.06 -1.18
CA CYS A 336 -7.79 -7.15 -0.05
C CYS A 336 -7.02 -8.47 -0.09
N LEU A 337 -7.73 -9.59 -0.20
CA LEU A 337 -7.14 -10.92 -0.16
C LEU A 337 -6.25 -11.18 -1.40
N ALA A 338 -6.68 -10.74 -2.59
CA ALA A 338 -6.03 -10.92 -3.88
C ALA A 338 -4.70 -10.17 -4.04
N GLY A 339 -4.39 -9.23 -3.13
CA GLY A 339 -3.11 -8.52 -3.13
C GLY A 339 -3.16 -7.14 -2.51
N GLY A 340 -4.30 -6.47 -2.54
CA GLY A 340 -4.43 -5.09 -2.08
C GLY A 340 -4.30 -4.89 -0.56
N ARG A 341 -4.28 -5.97 0.24
CA ARG A 341 -3.86 -5.99 1.65
C ARG A 341 -3.13 -7.29 2.02
N ASN A 342 -2.73 -8.06 1.02
CA ASN A 342 -2.07 -9.35 1.17
C ASN A 342 -0.83 -9.34 0.28
N LYS A 343 0.30 -8.98 0.87
CA LYS A 343 1.57 -8.80 0.13
C LYS A 343 2.02 -10.09 -0.57
N MET A 344 1.63 -11.24 -0.03
CA MET A 344 2.01 -12.54 -0.58
C MET A 344 1.25 -12.86 -1.85
N LEU A 345 -0.07 -12.66 -1.84
CA LEU A 345 -0.84 -12.86 -3.05
C LEU A 345 -0.60 -11.75 -4.09
N ALA A 346 -0.24 -10.53 -3.66
CA ALA A 346 0.18 -9.46 -4.56
C ALA A 346 1.40 -9.87 -5.40
N ALA A 347 2.45 -10.42 -4.79
CA ALA A 347 3.64 -10.87 -5.50
C ALA A 347 3.30 -11.92 -6.58
N ARG A 348 2.43 -12.89 -6.26
CA ARG A 348 1.94 -13.88 -7.24
C ARG A 348 1.09 -13.26 -8.34
N ALA A 349 0.22 -12.30 -8.01
CA ALA A 349 -0.57 -11.58 -8.99
C ALA A 349 0.32 -10.84 -9.99
N TYR A 350 1.37 -10.18 -9.52
CA TYR A 350 2.35 -9.49 -10.36
C TYR A 350 3.13 -10.47 -11.25
N GLU A 351 3.58 -11.62 -10.72
CA GLU A 351 4.24 -12.67 -11.50
C GLU A 351 3.37 -13.20 -12.64
N PHE A 352 2.09 -13.53 -12.35
CA PHE A 352 1.15 -14.00 -13.37
C PHE A 352 0.91 -12.95 -14.45
N PHE A 353 0.71 -11.69 -14.05
CA PHE A 353 0.49 -10.63 -15.03
C PHE A 353 1.74 -10.31 -15.84
N ASN A 354 2.93 -10.36 -15.24
CA ASN A 354 4.20 -10.19 -15.95
C ASN A 354 4.41 -11.30 -16.99
N ALA A 355 3.99 -12.54 -16.71
CA ALA A 355 4.02 -13.62 -17.70
C ALA A 355 3.10 -13.32 -18.90
N GLU A 356 1.93 -12.72 -18.68
CA GLU A 356 1.04 -12.25 -19.75
C GLU A 356 1.62 -11.07 -20.55
N LEU A 357 2.52 -10.28 -19.95
CA LEU A 357 3.11 -9.08 -20.53
C LEU A 357 4.47 -9.30 -21.21
N LEU A 358 5.02 -10.51 -21.20
CA LEU A 358 6.42 -10.79 -21.55
C LEU A 358 6.87 -10.16 -22.88
N ASP A 359 6.04 -10.21 -23.92
CA ASP A 359 6.35 -9.65 -25.24
C ASP A 359 5.97 -8.18 -25.43
N SER A 360 5.47 -7.50 -24.40
CA SER A 360 4.94 -6.13 -24.50
C SER A 360 5.95 -5.05 -24.15
N GLY A 361 7.09 -5.40 -23.54
CA GLY A 361 8.02 -4.45 -22.96
C GLY A 361 7.53 -3.80 -21.65
N LEU A 362 6.35 -4.19 -21.15
CA LEU A 362 5.80 -3.78 -19.85
C LEU A 362 6.01 -4.87 -18.81
N ALA A 363 6.18 -4.45 -17.56
CA ALA A 363 6.14 -5.34 -16.40
C ALA A 363 5.80 -4.52 -15.15
N VAL A 364 5.11 -5.15 -14.20
CA VAL A 364 5.12 -4.72 -12.80
C VAL A 364 6.51 -4.97 -12.26
N ARG A 365 7.23 -3.89 -11.94
CA ARG A 365 8.57 -3.96 -11.38
C ARG A 365 8.48 -3.93 -9.87
N MET A 366 9.12 -4.89 -9.22
CA MET A 366 9.12 -5.04 -7.78
C MET A 366 10.48 -5.60 -7.33
N PRO A 367 10.87 -5.40 -6.05
CA PRO A 367 12.02 -6.09 -5.51
C PRO A 367 11.81 -7.62 -5.53
N GLU A 368 12.89 -8.40 -5.64
CA GLU A 368 12.81 -9.87 -5.61
C GLU A 368 12.15 -10.31 -4.31
N THR A 369 11.13 -11.16 -4.40
CA THR A 369 10.29 -11.53 -3.25
C THR A 369 10.11 -13.03 -3.19
N ILE A 370 10.53 -13.63 -2.09
CA ILE A 370 10.32 -15.05 -1.79
C ILE A 370 9.06 -15.17 -0.93
N ASN A 371 8.10 -15.95 -1.42
CA ASN A 371 6.77 -16.15 -0.83
C ASN A 371 6.71 -17.43 0.01
N ASN A 372 5.70 -17.55 0.88
CA ASN A 372 5.37 -18.75 1.66
C ASN A 372 6.50 -19.23 2.59
N VAL A 373 7.34 -18.33 3.09
CA VAL A 373 8.51 -18.66 3.91
C VAL A 373 8.08 -18.90 5.35
N THR A 374 8.50 -20.00 5.96
CA THR A 374 8.32 -20.26 7.40
C THR A 374 9.41 -19.58 8.23
N LYS A 375 9.13 -19.32 9.51
CA LYS A 375 10.10 -18.68 10.42
C LYS A 375 11.48 -19.35 10.44
N SER A 376 11.51 -20.68 10.39
CA SER A 376 12.75 -21.49 10.35
C SER A 376 13.54 -21.38 9.05
N GLU A 377 12.90 -21.03 7.93
CA GLU A 377 13.55 -20.91 6.62
C GLU A 377 14.14 -19.52 6.38
N ILE A 378 13.77 -18.51 7.19
CA ILE A 378 14.19 -17.12 7.01
C ILE A 378 15.73 -16.94 6.98
N PRO A 379 16.52 -17.54 7.90
CA PRO A 379 17.98 -17.41 7.86
C PRO A 379 18.60 -17.90 6.54
N LEU A 380 18.04 -18.95 5.93
CA LEU A 380 18.51 -19.49 4.65
C LEU A 380 18.32 -18.48 3.51
N TRP A 381 17.12 -17.91 3.40
CA TRP A 381 16.82 -16.92 2.36
C TRP A 381 17.60 -15.62 2.55
N LEU A 382 17.76 -15.18 3.80
CA LEU A 382 18.62 -14.03 4.12
C LEU A 382 20.06 -14.25 3.63
N HIS A 383 20.65 -15.41 3.93
CA HIS A 383 22.00 -15.73 3.47
C HIS A 383 22.09 -15.71 1.93
N SER A 384 21.08 -16.26 1.23
CA SER A 384 21.03 -16.25 -0.23
C SER A 384 20.97 -14.84 -0.85
N MET A 385 20.49 -13.84 -0.10
CA MET A 385 20.39 -12.44 -0.51
C MET A 385 21.59 -11.58 -0.08
N GLY A 386 22.67 -12.18 0.42
CA GLY A 386 23.83 -11.45 0.94
C GLY A 386 23.62 -10.90 2.36
N SER A 387 22.84 -11.61 3.17
CA SER A 387 22.55 -11.32 4.59
C SER A 387 21.80 -10.01 4.86
N HIS A 388 21.26 -9.38 3.82
CA HIS A 388 20.39 -8.22 3.91
C HIS A 388 19.05 -8.57 3.28
N ALA A 389 17.93 -8.31 3.96
CA ALA A 389 16.59 -8.43 3.37
C ALA A 389 15.56 -7.66 4.20
N VAL A 390 14.32 -7.65 3.71
CA VAL A 390 13.15 -7.21 4.45
C VAL A 390 12.23 -8.41 4.66
N ILE A 391 11.93 -8.72 5.91
CA ILE A 391 10.93 -9.71 6.27
C ILE A 391 9.59 -8.99 6.44
N LYS A 392 8.52 -9.52 5.85
CA LYS A 392 7.18 -8.94 5.99
C LYS A 392 6.16 -9.98 6.42
N VAL A 393 5.36 -9.63 7.42
CA VAL A 393 4.08 -10.28 7.73
C VAL A 393 3.10 -9.88 6.62
N PRO A 394 2.56 -10.82 5.83
CA PRO A 394 1.89 -10.49 4.57
C PRO A 394 0.62 -9.63 4.70
N TYR A 395 -0.08 -9.75 5.82
CA TYR A 395 -1.44 -9.21 6.01
C TYR A 395 -1.49 -7.94 6.87
N SER A 396 -0.34 -7.52 7.41
CA SER A 396 -0.21 -6.33 8.26
C SER A 396 -0.18 -5.03 7.45
N ASN A 397 -0.61 -3.92 8.06
CA ASN A 397 -0.71 -2.60 7.44
C ASN A 397 0.11 -1.53 8.20
N ALA A 398 0.29 -0.36 7.58
CA ALA A 398 0.96 0.81 8.18
C ALA A 398 2.39 0.55 8.70
N GLY A 399 3.14 -0.33 8.03
CA GLY A 399 4.51 -0.68 8.42
C GLY A 399 4.63 -1.65 9.58
N GLN A 400 3.52 -2.08 10.17
CA GLN A 400 3.53 -3.11 11.20
C GLN A 400 3.92 -4.45 10.56
N GLY A 401 4.73 -5.24 11.28
CA GLY A 401 5.21 -6.52 10.78
C GLY A 401 6.17 -6.42 9.60
N VAL A 402 6.89 -5.30 9.46
CA VAL A 402 8.00 -5.15 8.50
C VAL A 402 9.30 -5.05 9.28
N TYR A 403 10.25 -5.92 8.97
CA TYR A 403 11.54 -6.01 9.65
C TYR A 403 12.64 -5.89 8.62
N THR A 404 13.42 -4.82 8.72
CA THR A 404 14.65 -4.63 7.94
C THR A 404 15.77 -5.36 8.65
N ILE A 405 16.48 -6.22 7.93
CA ILE A 405 17.57 -7.04 8.46
C ILE A 405 18.86 -6.63 7.76
N THR A 406 19.80 -6.06 8.50
CA THR A 406 21.14 -5.70 8.05
C THR A 406 22.24 -6.26 8.97
N ASN A 407 21.86 -6.85 10.10
CA ASN A 407 22.77 -7.45 11.06
C ASN A 407 22.11 -8.62 11.82
N PRO A 408 22.91 -9.48 12.49
CA PRO A 408 22.39 -10.62 13.24
C PRO A 408 21.44 -10.26 14.39
N GLN A 409 21.61 -9.10 15.03
CA GLN A 409 20.79 -8.67 16.15
C GLN A 409 19.35 -8.38 15.72
N GLU A 410 19.15 -7.73 14.57
CA GLU A 410 17.83 -7.50 13.97
C GLU A 410 17.15 -8.80 13.58
N LEU A 411 17.92 -9.77 13.05
CA LEU A 411 17.41 -11.10 12.75
C LEU A 411 16.96 -11.82 14.03
N GLN A 412 17.81 -11.83 15.05
CA GLN A 412 17.50 -12.50 16.31
C GLN A 412 16.27 -11.87 16.96
N TYR A 413 16.19 -10.53 16.97
CA TYR A 413 15.01 -9.81 17.47
C TYR A 413 13.72 -10.31 16.79
N PHE A 414 13.71 -10.46 15.46
CA PHE A 414 12.57 -11.01 14.73
C PHE A 414 12.28 -12.48 15.09
N LEU A 415 13.31 -13.30 15.23
CA LEU A 415 13.20 -14.72 15.57
C LEU A 415 12.73 -14.94 17.01
N ASP A 416 12.94 -13.98 17.90
CA ASP A 416 12.48 -14.06 19.30
C ASP A 416 11.02 -13.60 19.46
N GLN A 417 10.44 -12.93 18.46
CA GLN A 417 9.03 -12.52 18.53
C GLN A 417 8.07 -13.69 18.31
N ASP A 418 6.96 -13.66 19.04
CA ASP A 418 5.78 -14.46 18.73
C ASP A 418 5.02 -13.83 17.56
N HIS A 419 4.68 -14.66 16.57
CA HIS A 419 3.96 -14.23 15.38
C HIS A 419 2.64 -15.00 15.28
N HIS A 420 1.54 -14.28 15.02
CA HIS A 420 0.22 -14.87 14.84
C HIS A 420 0.09 -15.69 13.54
N TYR A 421 0.85 -15.32 12.50
CA TYR A 421 0.85 -15.99 11.21
C TYR A 421 2.12 -16.80 11.02
N ASP A 422 2.02 -17.92 10.31
CA ASP A 422 3.13 -18.86 10.10
C ASP A 422 3.92 -18.60 8.81
N LYS A 423 3.36 -17.79 7.91
CA LYS A 423 3.96 -17.48 6.60
C LYS A 423 4.42 -16.04 6.51
N PHE A 424 5.62 -15.88 6.00
CA PHE A 424 6.30 -14.60 5.81
C PHE A 424 6.74 -14.43 4.35
N LEU A 425 7.06 -13.19 4.04
CA LEU A 425 7.76 -12.78 2.83
C LEU A 425 9.18 -12.43 3.17
N VAL A 426 10.13 -12.89 2.36
CA VAL A 426 11.51 -12.38 2.39
C VAL A 426 11.73 -11.65 1.08
N GLN A 427 11.86 -10.33 1.16
CA GLN A 427 12.01 -9.44 0.02
C GLN A 427 13.40 -8.81 0.01
N SER A 428 13.99 -8.64 -1.18
CA SER A 428 15.26 -7.95 -1.35
C SER A 428 15.17 -6.52 -0.81
N LEU A 429 16.08 -6.19 0.09
CA LEU A 429 16.22 -4.86 0.69
C LEU A 429 16.76 -3.89 -0.35
N VAL A 430 16.07 -2.76 -0.46
CA VAL A 430 16.50 -1.58 -1.21
C VAL A 430 17.08 -0.60 -0.19
N GLY A 431 18.39 -0.41 -0.22
CA GLY A 431 19.14 0.46 0.70
C GLY A 431 20.15 1.31 -0.06
N ASN A 432 21.31 1.53 0.54
CA ASN A 432 22.45 2.12 -0.15
C ASN A 432 23.13 1.09 -1.08
N ALA A 433 23.88 1.56 -2.07
CA ALA A 433 24.66 0.70 -2.97
C ALA A 433 25.60 -0.29 -2.27
N SER A 434 26.14 0.09 -1.12
CA SER A 434 27.06 -0.71 -0.31
C SER A 434 26.39 -1.83 0.49
N TRP A 435 25.08 -1.76 0.76
CA TRP A 435 24.39 -2.70 1.66
C TRP A 435 22.96 -3.10 1.22
N SER A 436 22.58 -2.83 -0.03
CA SER A 436 21.39 -3.46 -0.66
C SER A 436 21.57 -4.96 -0.86
N SER A 437 20.46 -5.71 -0.85
CA SER A 437 20.46 -7.15 -1.13
C SER A 437 21.02 -7.50 -2.50
N MET A 438 21.62 -8.69 -2.59
CA MET A 438 22.00 -9.33 -3.84
C MET A 438 20.83 -10.12 -4.41
N THR A 439 20.44 -9.84 -5.65
CA THR A 439 19.37 -10.56 -6.35
C THR A 439 19.89 -11.12 -7.67
N ARG A 440 19.14 -12.07 -8.25
CA ARG A 440 19.46 -12.64 -9.58
C ARG A 440 19.40 -11.60 -10.69
N ALA A 441 18.54 -10.60 -10.55
CA ALA A 441 18.31 -9.54 -11.55
C ALA A 441 19.17 -8.29 -11.33
N GLY A 442 20.11 -8.32 -10.37
CA GLY A 442 20.97 -7.20 -10.01
C GLY A 442 20.64 -6.62 -8.63
N ARG A 443 20.93 -5.34 -8.40
CA ARG A 443 20.58 -4.67 -7.14
C ARG A 443 19.77 -3.41 -7.42
N PHE A 444 18.86 -3.10 -6.51
CA PHE A 444 18.20 -1.81 -6.45
C PHE A 444 18.78 -0.99 -5.31
N TYR A 445 19.01 0.29 -5.58
CA TYR A 445 19.47 1.26 -4.60
C TYR A 445 18.49 2.41 -4.53
N HIS A 446 18.28 2.97 -3.34
CA HIS A 446 17.46 4.15 -3.21
C HIS A 446 18.12 5.36 -3.88
N VAL A 447 17.37 6.09 -4.70
CA VAL A 447 17.77 7.44 -5.15
C VAL A 447 17.76 8.39 -3.95
N GLY A 448 16.72 8.29 -3.12
CA GLY A 448 16.52 9.15 -1.96
C GLY A 448 16.22 10.61 -2.32
N THR A 449 16.16 11.47 -1.30
CA THR A 449 16.00 12.92 -1.48
C THR A 449 17.24 13.56 -2.10
N ILE A 450 17.05 14.73 -2.71
CA ILE A 450 18.16 15.67 -2.96
C ILE A 450 18.91 15.90 -1.62
N PRO A 451 20.26 15.83 -1.61
CA PRO A 451 21.03 16.04 -0.40
C PRO A 451 20.73 17.41 0.22
N ASN A 452 20.55 17.44 1.54
CA ASN A 452 20.38 18.69 2.26
C ASN A 452 21.73 19.44 2.45
N ARG A 453 21.72 20.58 3.15
CA ARG A 453 22.96 21.37 3.43
C ARG A 453 24.04 20.63 4.24
N ARG A 454 23.69 19.50 4.88
CA ARG A 454 24.62 18.61 5.59
C ARG A 454 25.05 17.42 4.72
N ASN A 455 24.75 17.44 3.42
CA ASN A 455 24.94 16.33 2.48
C ASN A 455 24.20 15.05 2.86
N HIS A 456 23.13 15.15 3.67
CA HIS A 456 22.31 14.00 4.01
C HIS A 456 21.24 13.77 2.95
N THR A 457 21.16 12.54 2.46
CA THR A 457 20.05 12.01 1.68
C THR A 457 19.18 11.12 2.57
N TYR A 458 17.87 11.15 2.35
CA TYR A 458 16.91 10.33 3.09
C TYR A 458 16.16 9.40 2.15
N VAL A 459 15.78 8.22 2.62
CA VAL A 459 14.83 7.38 1.91
C VAL A 459 13.46 8.05 1.88
N THR A 460 12.84 8.01 0.72
CA THR A 460 11.45 8.39 0.51
C THR A 460 10.72 7.32 -0.26
N ASP A 461 9.43 7.19 0.04
CA ASP A 461 8.49 6.58 -0.88
C ASP A 461 7.73 7.66 -1.68
N LEU A 462 7.02 7.21 -2.70
CA LEU A 462 5.95 7.94 -3.35
C LEU A 462 4.70 7.09 -3.28
N ARG A 463 3.63 7.57 -2.63
CA ARG A 463 2.31 6.98 -2.76
C ARG A 463 1.61 7.59 -3.96
N MET A 464 1.23 6.75 -4.92
CA MET A 464 0.41 7.12 -6.07
C MET A 464 -0.96 6.47 -5.93
N MET A 465 -2.02 7.27 -5.93
CA MET A 465 -3.40 6.80 -5.95
C MET A 465 -4.01 6.95 -7.33
N VAL A 466 -4.72 5.90 -7.75
CA VAL A 466 -5.44 5.85 -9.01
C VAL A 466 -6.89 5.45 -8.77
N THR A 467 -7.75 5.89 -9.67
CA THR A 467 -9.12 5.42 -9.80
C THR A 467 -9.36 5.02 -11.24
N ALA A 468 -10.31 4.13 -11.48
CA ALA A 468 -10.73 3.73 -12.81
C ALA A 468 -12.25 3.74 -12.95
N ASN A 469 -12.70 4.09 -14.14
CA ASN A 469 -14.09 4.02 -14.56
C ASN A 469 -14.17 3.59 -16.03
N LYS A 470 -15.33 3.77 -16.68
CA LYS A 470 -15.52 3.45 -18.10
C LYS A 470 -14.51 4.11 -19.07
N ASN A 471 -13.83 5.18 -18.66
CA ASN A 471 -12.81 5.87 -19.45
C ASN A 471 -11.37 5.38 -19.16
N GLY A 472 -11.21 4.34 -18.33
CA GLY A 472 -9.93 3.81 -17.90
C GLY A 472 -9.42 4.44 -16.61
N PHE A 473 -8.11 4.28 -16.37
CA PHE A 473 -7.43 4.81 -15.19
C PHE A 473 -7.21 6.33 -15.26
N ARG A 474 -7.16 6.95 -14.08
CA ARG A 474 -6.62 8.30 -13.87
C ARG A 474 -5.91 8.42 -12.52
N PRO A 475 -4.86 9.25 -12.40
CA PRO A 475 -4.24 9.56 -11.12
C PRO A 475 -5.18 10.47 -10.30
N VAL A 476 -5.13 10.36 -8.98
CA VAL A 476 -6.01 11.10 -8.06
C VAL A 476 -5.25 11.88 -7.01
N CYS A 477 -4.28 11.23 -6.38
CA CYS A 477 -3.55 11.81 -5.25
C CYS A 477 -2.12 11.26 -5.25
N LEU A 478 -1.17 12.13 -4.90
CA LEU A 478 0.21 11.77 -4.66
C LEU A 478 0.68 12.42 -3.36
N TYR A 479 1.55 11.72 -2.64
CA TYR A 479 2.37 12.31 -1.58
C TYR A 479 3.56 11.39 -1.30
N SER A 480 4.55 11.92 -0.58
CA SER A 480 5.72 11.17 -0.18
C SER A 480 5.89 11.17 1.33
N ARG A 481 6.50 10.11 1.85
CA ARG A 481 6.91 10.03 3.25
C ARG A 481 8.43 9.82 3.30
N ARG A 482 9.08 10.53 4.21
CA ARG A 482 10.53 10.45 4.42
C ARG A 482 10.86 9.60 5.64
N ALA A 483 11.95 8.85 5.58
CA ALA A 483 12.53 8.18 6.75
C ALA A 483 12.98 9.19 7.83
N ARG A 484 13.16 8.71 9.06
CA ARG A 484 13.52 9.57 10.21
C ARG A 484 14.99 9.99 10.16
N LYS A 485 15.88 9.07 9.78
CA LYS A 485 17.33 9.27 9.77
C LYS A 485 17.87 9.24 8.33
N PRO A 486 19.02 9.90 8.08
CA PRO A 486 19.69 9.85 6.78
C PRO A 486 20.03 8.42 6.36
N LEU A 487 20.04 8.15 5.06
CA LEU A 487 20.53 6.90 4.47
C LEU A 487 22.06 6.90 4.49
N LEU A 488 22.66 6.11 5.37
CA LEU A 488 24.12 6.05 5.50
C LEU A 488 24.80 5.39 4.31
N GLY A 489 26.03 5.86 4.03
CA GLY A 489 26.93 5.27 3.05
C GLY A 489 27.43 3.91 3.51
N ASN A 490 27.84 3.77 4.77
CA ASN A 490 28.14 2.49 5.41
C ASN A 490 27.37 2.40 6.73
N LEU A 491 26.87 1.21 7.09
CA LEU A 491 26.11 1.01 8.33
C LEU A 491 26.94 1.32 9.60
N GLN A 492 28.27 1.28 9.46
CA GLN A 492 29.26 1.46 10.51
C GLN A 492 29.59 2.93 10.76
N ASP A 493 29.14 3.83 9.88
CA ASP A 493 29.35 5.27 10.02
C ASP A 493 28.62 5.82 11.26
N ASP A 494 27.49 5.19 11.66
CA ASP A 494 26.78 5.49 12.91
C ASP A 494 26.00 4.25 13.40
N LEU A 495 26.58 3.53 14.36
CA LEU A 495 25.98 2.32 14.94
C LEU A 495 24.77 2.60 15.86
N SER A 496 24.48 3.87 16.16
CA SER A 496 23.31 4.24 16.98
C SER A 496 22.01 4.27 16.19
N ILE A 497 22.09 4.27 14.85
CA ILE A 497 20.94 4.36 13.95
C ILE A 497 20.56 2.96 13.48
N THR A 498 19.30 2.59 13.69
CA THR A 498 18.77 1.31 13.20
C THR A 498 18.48 1.34 11.70
N SER A 499 18.48 0.17 11.05
CA SER A 499 18.12 0.10 9.63
C SER A 499 16.69 0.59 9.37
N TRP A 500 15.77 0.33 10.31
CA TRP A 500 14.39 0.80 10.22
C TRP A 500 14.27 2.33 10.29
N GLU A 501 15.11 3.01 11.06
CA GLU A 501 15.09 4.49 11.10
C GLU A 501 15.55 5.12 9.79
N MET A 502 16.38 4.43 9.00
CA MET A 502 16.85 4.86 7.68
C MET A 502 15.90 4.50 6.55
N LEU A 503 15.19 3.39 6.65
CA LEU A 503 14.36 2.83 5.56
C LEU A 503 12.85 2.99 5.79
N GLY A 504 12.41 3.01 7.05
CA GLY A 504 11.01 3.06 7.43
C GLY A 504 10.40 4.44 7.18
N THR A 505 9.53 4.53 6.19
CA THR A 505 8.84 5.79 5.83
C THR A 505 7.49 5.96 6.51
N ASN A 506 6.93 4.93 7.15
CA ASN A 506 5.63 4.98 7.83
C ASN A 506 5.57 6.12 8.84
N LEU A 507 4.48 6.91 8.83
CA LEU A 507 4.32 8.07 9.72
C LEU A 507 3.90 7.68 11.13
N THR A 508 3.32 6.49 11.29
CA THR A 508 2.81 5.98 12.57
C THR A 508 3.97 5.54 13.46
N ILE A 509 4.00 6.02 14.70
CA ILE A 509 4.99 5.66 15.71
C ILE A 509 4.30 5.06 16.93
N LYS A 510 4.92 4.03 17.52
CA LYS A 510 4.51 3.49 18.80
C LYS A 510 5.32 4.19 19.89
N LYS A 511 4.63 4.85 20.82
CA LYS A 511 5.24 5.50 21.99
C LYS A 511 5.65 4.45 23.03
N PRO A 512 6.52 4.79 23.99
CA PRO A 512 6.96 3.88 25.06
C PRO A 512 5.82 3.34 25.94
N ASP A 513 4.74 4.12 26.10
CA ASP A 513 3.52 3.77 26.83
C ASP A 513 2.60 2.80 26.05
N GLY A 514 2.99 2.41 24.83
CA GLY A 514 2.22 1.53 23.96
C GLY A 514 1.20 2.24 23.09
N GLU A 515 0.99 3.55 23.27
CA GLU A 515 0.09 4.34 22.43
C GLU A 515 0.66 4.59 21.04
N TRP A 516 -0.24 4.87 20.10
CA TRP A 516 0.14 5.23 18.74
C TRP A 516 0.08 6.75 18.54
N SER A 517 1.07 7.29 17.86
CA SER A 517 1.11 8.67 17.40
C SER A 517 1.51 8.74 15.92
N SER A 518 1.62 9.95 15.37
CA SER A 518 2.05 10.20 13.99
C SER A 518 3.09 11.31 13.94
N GLU A 519 4.05 11.19 13.02
CA GLU A 519 5.09 12.20 12.72
C GLU A 519 4.76 12.94 11.40
N PRO A 520 3.79 13.88 11.38
CA PRO A 520 3.36 14.57 10.16
C PRO A 520 4.43 15.48 9.54
N GLU A 521 5.50 15.81 10.25
CA GLU A 521 6.64 16.56 9.73
C GLU A 521 7.49 15.77 8.71
N ARG A 522 7.35 14.44 8.69
CA ARG A 522 7.98 13.57 7.67
C ARG A 522 7.12 13.37 6.43
N LEU A 523 5.88 13.88 6.44
CA LEU A 523 5.03 13.97 5.26
C LEU A 523 5.56 15.09 4.35
N LEU A 524 5.88 14.71 3.11
CA LEU A 524 6.30 15.61 2.04
C LEU A 524 5.11 15.81 1.10
N LEU A 525 4.58 17.04 1.11
CA LEU A 525 3.44 17.40 0.27
C LEU A 525 3.87 17.57 -1.19
N MET A 526 2.90 17.48 -2.11
CA MET A 526 3.13 17.81 -3.52
C MET A 526 3.07 19.32 -3.79
N ASP A 527 3.54 20.11 -2.83
CA ASP A 527 3.52 21.56 -2.86
C ASP A 527 4.84 22.12 -3.41
N ARG A 528 4.91 23.45 -3.55
CA ARG A 528 6.12 24.13 -4.04
C ARG A 528 7.35 23.96 -3.13
N LYS A 529 7.17 23.63 -1.86
CA LYS A 529 8.22 23.59 -0.84
C LYS A 529 8.85 22.21 -0.71
N ASP A 530 8.03 21.17 -0.70
CA ASP A 530 8.45 19.81 -0.38
C ASP A 530 8.79 19.00 -1.63
N PHE A 531 8.06 19.18 -2.74
CA PHE A 531 8.20 18.35 -3.94
C PHE A 531 9.64 18.34 -4.51
N ASN A 532 10.30 19.50 -4.55
CA ASN A 532 11.66 19.62 -5.09
C ASN A 532 12.71 18.84 -4.28
N GLN A 533 12.44 18.52 -3.01
CA GLN A 533 13.34 17.71 -2.19
C GLN A 533 13.36 16.24 -2.66
N LEU A 534 12.34 15.79 -3.40
CA LEU A 534 12.23 14.41 -3.87
C LEU A 534 13.11 14.11 -5.10
N GLY A 535 13.54 15.13 -5.85
CA GLY A 535 14.30 14.94 -7.09
C GLY A 535 13.53 14.21 -8.19
N LEU A 536 12.19 14.32 -8.19
CA LEU A 536 11.31 13.69 -9.17
C LEU A 536 10.92 14.67 -10.28
N GLY A 537 10.93 14.19 -11.52
CA GLY A 537 10.41 14.87 -12.69
C GLY A 537 9.06 14.30 -13.15
N VAL A 538 8.53 14.86 -14.24
CA VAL A 538 7.26 14.39 -14.84
C VAL A 538 7.36 12.94 -15.33
N ASP A 539 8.54 12.55 -15.83
CA ASP A 539 8.78 11.19 -16.33
C ASP A 539 8.77 10.17 -15.19
N ASP A 540 9.30 10.51 -14.01
CA ASP A 540 9.20 9.66 -12.80
C ASP A 540 7.74 9.51 -12.35
N LEU A 541 6.92 10.58 -12.42
CA LEU A 541 5.50 10.52 -12.05
C LEU A 541 4.68 9.69 -13.05
N ILE A 542 4.98 9.81 -14.35
CA ILE A 542 4.40 8.99 -15.41
C ILE A 542 4.75 7.51 -15.17
N ASP A 543 6.02 7.23 -14.90
CA ASP A 543 6.49 5.87 -14.62
C ASP A 543 5.81 5.29 -13.37
N ALA A 544 5.67 6.08 -12.31
CA ALA A 544 4.96 5.69 -11.09
C ALA A 544 3.48 5.38 -11.35
N TYR A 545 2.82 6.18 -12.19
CA TYR A 545 1.43 5.99 -12.55
C TYR A 545 1.22 4.72 -13.37
N VAL A 546 2.06 4.48 -14.39
CA VAL A 546 2.02 3.25 -15.19
C VAL A 546 2.22 2.03 -14.30
N GLN A 547 3.25 2.03 -13.43
CA GLN A 547 3.49 0.94 -12.49
C GLN A 547 2.32 0.71 -11.54
N THR A 548 1.70 1.78 -11.05
CA THR A 548 0.50 1.70 -10.21
C THR A 548 -0.64 1.04 -10.97
N CYS A 549 -0.93 1.46 -12.20
CA CYS A 549 -1.99 0.86 -13.03
C CYS A 549 -1.73 -0.64 -13.27
N LEU A 550 -0.51 -1.01 -13.66
CA LEU A 550 -0.14 -2.42 -13.88
C LEU A 550 -0.32 -3.27 -12.61
N SER A 551 0.06 -2.74 -11.44
CA SER A 551 -0.12 -3.43 -10.16
C SER A 551 -1.60 -3.65 -9.81
N VAL A 552 -2.46 -2.68 -10.13
CA VAL A 552 -3.91 -2.79 -9.91
C VAL A 552 -4.54 -3.80 -10.86
N ILE A 553 -4.17 -3.78 -12.14
CA ILE A 553 -4.65 -4.75 -13.13
C ILE A 553 -4.28 -6.17 -12.71
N ALA A 554 -3.04 -6.39 -12.28
CA ALA A 554 -2.59 -7.70 -11.79
C ALA A 554 -3.47 -8.23 -10.66
N ILE A 555 -3.73 -7.39 -9.65
CA ILE A 555 -4.56 -7.77 -8.49
C ILE A 555 -6.03 -7.95 -8.88
N ASP A 556 -6.58 -7.10 -9.75
CA ASP A 556 -7.96 -7.24 -10.22
C ASP A 556 -8.15 -8.54 -11.02
N LYS A 557 -7.17 -8.89 -11.88
CA LYS A 557 -7.16 -10.19 -12.56
C LYS A 557 -7.00 -11.36 -11.59
N MET A 558 -6.27 -11.20 -10.49
CA MET A 558 -6.23 -12.21 -9.43
C MET A 558 -7.58 -12.34 -8.71
N CYS A 559 -8.30 -11.24 -8.50
CA CYS A 559 -9.68 -11.28 -7.98
C CYS A 559 -10.58 -12.12 -8.88
N ALA A 560 -10.54 -11.90 -10.20
CA ALA A 560 -11.32 -12.65 -11.17
C ALA A 560 -10.97 -14.16 -11.19
N ARG A 561 -9.70 -14.52 -10.95
CA ARG A 561 -9.28 -15.94 -10.83
C ARG A 561 -9.84 -16.61 -9.57
N LEU A 562 -9.89 -15.87 -8.47
CA LEU A 562 -10.39 -16.35 -7.18
C LEU A 562 -11.92 -16.30 -7.07
N MET A 563 -12.58 -15.49 -7.89
CA MET A 563 -14.04 -15.45 -8.05
C MET A 563 -14.42 -15.62 -9.52
N PRO A 564 -14.31 -16.86 -10.07
CA PRO A 564 -14.63 -17.14 -11.47
C PRO A 564 -16.12 -16.92 -11.79
N GLU A 565 -16.98 -17.15 -10.80
CA GLU A 565 -18.42 -16.88 -10.85
C GLU A 565 -18.80 -15.91 -9.73
N GLU A 566 -19.83 -15.09 -9.97
CA GLU A 566 -20.24 -14.09 -8.99
C GLU A 566 -20.72 -14.76 -7.69
N GLY A 567 -20.04 -14.42 -6.59
CA GLY A 567 -20.34 -14.97 -5.27
C GLY A 567 -19.76 -16.35 -4.97
N SER A 568 -18.99 -16.96 -5.89
CA SER A 568 -18.29 -18.22 -5.67
C SER A 568 -16.79 -17.97 -5.48
N PHE A 569 -16.32 -17.96 -4.23
CA PHE A 569 -14.90 -17.85 -3.93
C PHE A 569 -14.22 -19.23 -3.99
N ASN A 570 -13.16 -19.33 -4.78
CA ASN A 570 -12.38 -20.56 -4.93
C ASN A 570 -11.38 -20.73 -3.78
N PHE A 571 -11.87 -21.28 -2.66
CA PHE A 571 -11.06 -21.54 -1.46
C PHE A 571 -9.87 -22.48 -1.72
N ASP A 572 -10.03 -23.49 -2.58
CA ASP A 572 -8.95 -24.45 -2.87
C ASP A 572 -7.79 -23.78 -3.59
N LEU A 573 -8.09 -22.96 -4.61
CA LEU A 573 -7.08 -22.15 -5.29
C LEU A 573 -6.44 -21.13 -4.34
N PHE A 574 -7.25 -20.46 -3.51
CA PHE A 574 -6.72 -19.50 -2.54
C PHE A 574 -5.76 -20.17 -1.55
N ARG A 575 -6.15 -21.29 -0.94
CA ARG A 575 -5.31 -22.08 -0.03
C ARG A 575 -4.03 -22.55 -0.71
N ALA A 576 -4.09 -22.98 -1.97
CA ALA A 576 -2.90 -23.40 -2.72
C ALA A 576 -1.91 -22.25 -2.97
N LEU A 577 -2.41 -21.04 -3.22
CA LEU A 577 -1.57 -19.85 -3.45
C LEU A 577 -1.11 -19.19 -2.15
N ASN A 578 -1.92 -19.27 -1.10
CA ASN A 578 -1.74 -18.63 0.20
C ASN A 578 -1.97 -19.63 1.37
N PRO A 579 -1.07 -20.60 1.58
CA PRO A 579 -1.25 -21.69 2.54
C PRO A 579 -0.91 -21.24 3.98
N ASP A 580 -1.77 -20.41 4.57
CA ASP A 580 -1.65 -19.87 5.92
C ASP A 580 -2.96 -20.09 6.68
N GLU A 581 -2.99 -21.07 7.58
CA GLU A 581 -4.21 -21.48 8.27
C GLU A 581 -4.75 -20.39 9.20
N ALA A 582 -3.87 -19.56 9.79
CA ALA A 582 -4.31 -18.44 10.62
C ALA A 582 -5.11 -17.43 9.79
N LEU A 583 -4.67 -17.09 8.58
CA LEU A 583 -5.47 -16.26 7.67
C LEU A 583 -6.76 -16.97 7.24
N LEU A 584 -6.69 -18.24 6.84
CA LEU A 584 -7.86 -18.97 6.34
C LEU A 584 -8.98 -19.02 7.37
N ASN A 585 -8.64 -19.18 8.65
CA ASN A 585 -9.59 -19.17 9.76
C ASN A 585 -10.16 -17.77 10.08
N GLU A 586 -9.54 -16.70 9.59
CA GLU A 586 -10.05 -15.33 9.74
C GLU A 586 -11.07 -14.94 8.66
N ILE A 587 -11.18 -15.67 7.55
CA ILE A 587 -12.02 -15.24 6.42
C ILE A 587 -13.50 -15.52 6.72
N LEU A 588 -14.30 -14.47 6.73
CA LEU A 588 -15.76 -14.57 6.81
C LEU A 588 -16.33 -14.93 5.43
N VAL A 589 -17.03 -16.07 5.37
CA VAL A 589 -17.66 -16.58 4.14
C VAL A 589 -19.03 -15.94 3.93
#